data_AF-A0A382NWV8-F1
#
_entry.id   AF-A0A382NWV8-F1
#
_cell.length_a   1.000
_cell.length_b   1.000
_cell.length_c   1.000
_cell.angle_alpha   90.00
_cell.angle_beta   90.00
_cell.angle_gamma   90.00
#
_symmetry.space_group_name_H-M   'P 1'
#
loop_
_entity.id
_entity.type
_entity.pdbx_description
1 polymer ?
#
loop_
_entity_poly.entity_id
_entity_poly.type
_entity_poly.pdbx_seq_one_letter_code
_entity_poly.pdbx_strand_id
1 'polypeptide(L)'
;MNVHYLKYIHFFLISALGLSLLILLGCSGNMRTGDIEIAGGLVNIKGPAFPESGGNKVEIFTEMHYQPSYKSQEPSRILPPADSVPMTGKETTY
;
A
#
# COMPACT_ATOMS: atom_id res chain seq x y z
N MET A 1 3.50 -17.65 49.21
CA MET A 1 4.05 -17.55 47.85
C MET A 1 5.57 -17.64 47.94
N ASN A 2 6.22 -18.58 47.24
CA ASN A 2 7.64 -18.90 47.46
C ASN A 2 8.55 -17.81 46.86
N VAL A 3 9.43 -17.21 47.67
CA VAL A 3 10.27 -16.06 47.29
C VAL A 3 11.20 -16.39 46.11
N HIS A 4 11.60 -17.65 45.96
CA HIS A 4 12.39 -18.13 44.82
C HIS A 4 11.60 -18.08 43.51
N TYR A 5 10.30 -18.38 43.55
CA TYR A 5 9.43 -18.34 42.37
C TYR A 5 9.19 -16.90 41.90
N LEU A 6 9.04 -15.97 42.84
CA LEU A 6 8.89 -14.54 42.53
C LEU A 6 10.14 -13.94 41.86
N LYS A 7 11.33 -14.34 42.30
CA LYS A 7 12.61 -13.92 41.69
C LYS A 7 12.75 -14.42 40.25
N TYR A 8 12.36 -15.66 39.97
CA TYR A 8 12.39 -16.21 38.61
C TYR A 8 11.46 -15.46 37.65
N ILE A 9 10.25 -15.14 38.11
CA ILE A 9 9.29 -14.35 37.32
C ILE A 9 9.86 -12.96 37.00
N HIS A 10 10.46 -12.28 37.99
CA HIS A 10 11.06 -10.96 37.75
C HIS A 10 12.22 -11.05 36.75
N PHE A 11 13.09 -12.05 36.88
CA PHE A 11 14.21 -12.24 35.96
C PHE A 11 13.74 -12.50 34.53
N PHE A 12 12.70 -13.32 34.38
CA PHE A 12 12.07 -13.60 33.09
C PHE A 12 11.46 -12.34 32.46
N LEU A 13 10.72 -11.54 33.25
CA LEU A 13 10.12 -10.30 32.76
C LEU A 13 11.17 -9.28 32.34
N ILE A 14 12.26 -9.12 33.10
CA ILE A 14 13.37 -8.23 32.75
C ILE A 14 14.04 -8.68 31.45
N SER A 15 14.28 -9.99 31.29
CA SER A 15 14.85 -10.54 30.07
C SER A 15 13.95 -10.32 28.85
N ALA A 16 12.64 -10.55 28.99
CA ALA A 16 11.67 -10.36 27.92
C ALA A 16 11.58 -8.89 27.49
N LEU A 17 11.61 -7.97 28.47
CA LEU A 17 11.55 -6.53 28.23
C LEU A 17 12.86 -6.00 27.60
N GLY A 18 14.00 -6.57 27.96
CA GLY A 18 15.28 -6.27 27.31
C GLY A 18 15.31 -6.73 25.84
N LEU A 19 14.79 -7.93 25.55
CA LEU A 19 14.72 -8.44 24.18
C LEU A 19 13.76 -7.63 23.31
N SER A 20 12.59 -7.24 23.83
CA SER A 20 11.63 -6.42 23.06
C SER A 20 12.20 -5.04 22.73
N LEU A 21 12.94 -4.43 23.65
CA LEU A 21 13.61 -3.14 23.41
C LEU A 21 14.68 -3.25 22.31
N LEU A 22 15.46 -4.35 22.29
CA LEU A 22 16.45 -4.60 21.24
C LEU A 22 15.79 -4.77 19.86
N ILE A 23 14.66 -5.47 19.78
CA ILE A 23 13.93 -5.64 18.51
C ILE A 23 13.38 -4.31 18.01
N LEU A 24 12.84 -3.47 18.90
CA LEU A 24 12.29 -2.16 18.55
C LEU A 24 13.36 -1.16 18.09
N LEU A 25 14.56 -1.20 18.67
CA LEU A 25 15.67 -0.33 18.28
C LEU A 25 16.42 -0.84 17.05
N GLY A 26 16.44 -2.16 16.83
CA GLY A 26 17.17 -2.81 15.75
C GLY A 26 16.43 -2.82 14.41
N CYS A 27 15.12 -2.66 14.38
CA CYS A 27 14.33 -2.66 13.15
C CYS A 27 13.79 -1.25 12.87
N SER A 28 14.26 -0.63 11.80
CA SER A 28 13.73 0.64 11.29
C SER A 28 13.07 0.42 9.94
N GLY A 29 11.78 0.72 9.84
CA GLY A 29 11.01 0.54 8.61
C GLY A 29 10.36 1.83 8.14
N ASN A 30 10.42 2.09 6.83
CA ASN A 30 9.70 3.17 6.17
C ASN A 30 8.43 2.62 5.51
N MET A 31 7.27 2.82 6.15
CA MET A 31 5.98 2.34 5.66
C MET A 31 5.58 2.93 4.29
N ARG A 32 6.10 4.11 3.93
CA ARG A 32 5.79 4.77 2.65
C ARG A 32 6.45 4.07 1.47
N THR A 33 7.67 3.58 1.64
CA THR A 33 8.44 2.90 0.57
C THR A 33 8.42 1.38 0.72
N GLY A 34 8.09 0.85 1.91
CA GLY A 34 8.16 -0.56 2.23
C GLY A 34 9.59 -1.03 2.56
N ASP A 35 10.54 -0.12 2.78
CA ASP A 35 11.91 -0.47 3.10
C ASP A 35 12.03 -0.81 4.59
N ILE A 36 12.59 -1.97 4.90
CA ILE A 36 12.83 -2.42 6.28
C ILE A 36 14.33 -2.68 6.42
N GLU A 37 14.95 -1.95 7.33
CA GLU A 37 16.35 -2.10 7.71
C GLU A 37 16.45 -2.76 9.08
N ILE A 38 17.25 -3.81 9.18
CA ILE A 38 17.52 -4.51 10.43
C ILE A 38 18.99 -4.32 10.81
N ALA A 39 19.24 -4.09 12.09
CA ALA A 39 20.55 -3.88 12.68
C ALA A 39 21.35 -2.75 11.98
N GLY A 40 20.70 -1.62 11.69
CA GLY A 40 21.34 -0.45 11.08
C GLY A 40 21.77 -0.65 9.62
N GLY A 41 21.01 -1.44 8.85
CA GLY A 41 21.24 -1.64 7.42
C GLY A 41 22.04 -2.89 7.05
N LEU A 42 22.38 -3.76 8.01
CA LEU A 42 23.04 -5.04 7.74
C LEU A 42 22.14 -5.97 6.90
N VAL A 43 20.83 -5.93 7.13
CA VAL A 43 19.84 -6.68 6.37
C VAL A 43 18.75 -5.72 5.89
N ASN A 44 18.54 -5.70 4.57
CA ASN A 44 17.54 -4.87 3.90
C ASN A 44 16.48 -5.77 3.25
N ILE A 45 15.23 -5.60 3.66
CA ILE A 45 14.10 -6.40 3.19
C ILE A 45 13.02 -5.44 2.69
N LYS A 46 12.37 -5.79 1.57
CA LYS A 46 11.16 -5.07 1.12
C LYS A 46 9.90 -5.71 1.71
N GLY A 47 9.17 -4.92 2.48
CA GLY A 47 7.84 -5.23 2.99
C GLY A 47 6.73 -4.52 2.20
N PRO A 48 5.47 -4.65 2.66
CA PRO A 48 4.34 -3.96 2.05
C PRO A 48 4.48 -2.44 2.23
N ALA A 49 4.35 -1.70 1.12
CA ALA A 49 4.38 -0.24 1.10
C ALA A 49 2.95 0.32 1.10
N PHE A 50 2.69 1.30 1.96
CA PHE A 50 1.44 2.06 2.03
C PHE A 50 1.74 3.54 1.75
N PRO A 51 1.81 3.93 0.46
CA PRO A 51 2.10 5.31 0.10
C PRO A 51 0.90 6.22 0.39
N GLU A 52 1.16 7.45 0.87
CA GLU A 52 0.10 8.47 1.06
C GLU A 52 -0.54 8.92 -0.27
N SER A 53 0.18 8.76 -1.40
CA SER A 53 -0.34 8.99 -2.75
C SER A 53 0.41 8.14 -3.79
N GLY A 54 -0.29 7.67 -4.83
CA GLY A 54 0.30 6.87 -5.93
C GLY A 54 -0.41 5.54 -6.21
N GLY A 55 -0.10 4.94 -7.37
CA GLY A 55 -0.94 4.08 -8.23
C GLY A 55 -1.58 2.79 -7.72
N ASN A 56 -1.57 2.53 -6.41
CA ASN A 56 -2.45 1.55 -5.78
C ASN A 56 -3.24 2.23 -4.66
N LYS A 57 -3.90 3.36 -4.96
CA LYS A 57 -5.12 3.68 -4.22
C LYS A 57 -6.02 2.47 -4.44
N VAL A 58 -6.33 1.72 -3.39
CA VAL A 58 -7.56 0.94 -3.40
C VAL A 58 -8.66 1.98 -3.51
N GLU A 59 -9.00 2.35 -4.74
CA GLU A 59 -10.04 3.31 -5.03
C GLU A 59 -11.34 2.53 -4.89
N ILE A 60 -11.89 2.60 -3.68
CA ILE A 60 -13.18 2.00 -3.36
C ILE A 60 -14.24 2.87 -4.02
N PHE A 61 -14.56 2.56 -5.28
CA PHE A 61 -15.73 3.14 -5.93
C PHE A 61 -16.98 2.49 -5.31
N THR A 62 -17.66 3.19 -4.42
CA THR A 62 -18.90 2.72 -3.80
C THR A 62 -20.09 2.75 -4.76
N GLU A 63 -19.96 3.40 -5.91
CA GLU A 63 -21.05 3.63 -6.84
C GLU A 63 -20.58 3.52 -8.29
N MET A 64 -20.89 2.39 -8.91
CA MET A 64 -20.77 2.16 -10.36
C MET A 64 -22.07 2.58 -11.05
N HIS A 65 -22.60 3.78 -10.78
CA HIS A 65 -23.84 4.22 -11.44
C HIS A 65 -23.54 4.67 -12.87
N TYR A 66 -23.09 3.73 -13.68
CA TYR A 66 -23.18 3.82 -15.13
C TYR A 66 -24.65 3.65 -15.51
N GLN A 67 -25.33 4.76 -15.84
CA GLN A 67 -26.68 4.74 -16.40
C GLN A 67 -26.59 4.84 -17.94
N PRO A 68 -26.90 3.76 -18.69
CA PRO A 68 -26.87 3.77 -20.16
C PRO A 68 -27.84 4.79 -20.79
N SER A 69 -28.85 5.21 -20.03
CA SER A 69 -29.90 6.15 -20.45
C SER A 69 -29.43 7.60 -20.57
N TYR A 70 -28.29 7.99 -19.99
CA TYR A 70 -27.77 9.36 -20.09
C TYR A 70 -27.23 9.73 -21.48
N LYS A 71 -26.99 8.73 -22.35
CA LYS A 71 -26.58 8.92 -23.76
C LYS A 71 -27.50 9.82 -24.58
N SER A 72 -28.79 9.92 -24.21
CA SER A 72 -29.77 10.75 -24.94
C SER A 72 -29.67 12.25 -24.61
N GLN A 73 -29.04 12.61 -23.48
CA GLN A 73 -28.90 14.00 -23.02
C GLN A 73 -27.47 14.56 -23.17
N GLU A 74 -26.52 13.75 -23.64
CA GLU A 74 -25.18 14.23 -23.95
C GLU A 74 -25.21 15.04 -25.26
N PRO A 75 -24.67 16.27 -25.29
CA PRO A 75 -24.52 17.00 -26.54
C PRO A 75 -23.66 16.19 -27.52
N SER A 76 -23.83 16.45 -28.82
CA SER A 76 -23.11 15.72 -29.87
C SER A 76 -21.62 15.67 -29.55
N ARG A 77 -21.09 14.45 -29.41
CA ARG A 77 -19.68 14.23 -29.18
C ARG A 77 -18.91 14.94 -30.30
N ILE A 78 -17.91 15.74 -29.94
CA ILE A 78 -16.95 16.28 -30.91
C ILE A 78 -16.32 15.06 -31.59
N LEU A 79 -16.64 14.87 -32.87
CA LEU A 79 -15.99 13.84 -33.67
C LEU A 79 -14.49 14.16 -33.72
N PRO A 80 -13.64 13.13 -33.70
CA PRO A 80 -12.22 13.37 -33.90
C PRO A 80 -12.01 14.00 -35.31
N PRO A 81 -10.94 14.79 -35.50
CA PRO A 81 -10.63 15.36 -36.80
C PRO A 81 -10.62 14.29 -37.90
N ALA A 82 -11.00 14.64 -39.13
CA ALA A 82 -11.10 13.66 -40.23
C ALA A 82 -9.79 12.88 -40.47
N ASP A 83 -8.65 13.51 -40.18
CA ASP A 83 -7.32 12.92 -40.35
C ASP A 83 -6.82 12.12 -39.12
N SER A 84 -7.71 11.85 -38.17
CA SER A 84 -7.36 11.08 -36.98
C SER A 84 -7.15 9.60 -37.32
N VAL A 85 -5.91 9.13 -37.14
CA VAL A 85 -5.57 7.71 -37.31
C VAL A 85 -5.67 7.01 -35.95
N PRO A 86 -6.45 5.93 -35.82
CA PRO A 86 -6.54 5.18 -34.57
C PRO A 86 -5.19 4.51 -34.28
N MET A 87 -4.66 4.74 -33.08
CA MET A 87 -3.38 4.14 -32.64
C MET A 87 -3.39 2.61 -32.65
N THR A 88 -4.57 1.98 -32.64
CA THR A 88 -4.74 0.52 -32.72
C THR A 88 -4.75 -0.04 -34.14
N GLY A 89 -4.55 0.79 -35.18
CA GLY A 89 -4.40 0.35 -36.57
C GLY A 89 -5.68 -0.14 -37.26
N LYS A 90 -6.85 0.06 -36.66
CA LYS A 90 -8.14 -0.36 -37.24
C LYS A 90 -8.74 0.75 -38.09
N GLU A 91 -8.95 0.53 -39.38
CA GLU A 91 -9.56 1.51 -40.29
C GLU A 91 -10.98 1.92 -39.84
N THR A 92 -11.30 3.22 -39.96
CA THR A 92 -12.65 3.74 -39.76
C THR A 92 -13.47 3.49 -41.03
N THR A 93 -14.29 2.44 -41.03
CA THR A 93 -15.30 2.25 -42.09
C THR A 93 -16.44 3.25 -41.87
N TYR A 94 -16.63 4.16 -42.83
CA TYR A 94 -17.78 5.07 -42.88
C TYR A 94 -19.05 4.38 -43.37
#